data_AF-A0A7S4B4N4-F1
#
_entry.id   AF-A0A7S4B4N4-F1
#
_cell.length_a   1.000
_cell.length_b   1.000
_cell.length_c   1.000
_cell.angle_alpha   90.00
_cell.angle_beta   90.00
_cell.angle_gamma   90.00
#
_symmetry.space_group_name_H-M   'P 1'
#
loop_
_entity.id
_entity.type
_entity.pdbx_description
1 polymer ?
#
loop_
_entity_poly.entity_id
_entity_poly.type
_entity_poly.pdbx_seq_one_letter_code
_entity_poly.pdbx_strand_id
1 'polypeptide(L)'
;SGGGGGGARGEAAVREAIKYHQQHLNIADVPGRFIAHSNLGLAYQALGETEQATGQHEQALRYAIRMSSLAGESLACAHLGQVKKEADATTAKACTERRLQLARTLHDTSGKGDAYLQLGSLALQGREWGDARHYYEQAMRVADQQSDQTSLDLARCSVGVVDGNMQFEDFLSSLSNKQ
;
A
#
# COMPACT_ATOMS: atom_id res chain seq x y z
N SER A 1 -35.86 -4.73 -6.52
CA SER A 1 -34.99 -5.89 -6.81
C SER A 1 -34.16 -5.58 -8.05
N GLY A 2 -32.91 -5.14 -7.91
CA GLY A 2 -32.12 -4.69 -9.06
C GLY A 2 -30.60 -4.53 -8.85
N GLY A 3 -30.01 -5.20 -7.85
CA GLY A 3 -28.58 -5.02 -7.50
C GLY A 3 -27.64 -6.18 -7.85
N GLY A 4 -28.15 -7.31 -8.36
CA GLY A 4 -27.36 -8.56 -8.45
C GLY A 4 -26.51 -8.74 -9.72
N GLY A 5 -26.68 -7.91 -10.75
CA GLY A 5 -26.06 -8.14 -12.08
C GLY A 5 -24.66 -7.57 -12.28
N GLY A 6 -24.28 -6.54 -11.51
CA GLY A 6 -23.00 -5.85 -11.67
C GLY A 6 -21.82 -6.62 -11.06
N GLY A 7 -22.00 -7.18 -9.87
CA GLY A 7 -20.95 -7.91 -9.14
C GLY A 7 -20.53 -9.20 -9.84
N ALA A 8 -21.49 -10.03 -10.25
CA ALA A 8 -21.20 -11.29 -10.93
C ALA A 8 -20.53 -11.11 -12.31
N ARG A 9 -20.90 -10.06 -13.05
CA ARG A 9 -20.25 -9.72 -14.32
C ARG A 9 -18.83 -9.18 -14.13
N GLY A 10 -18.63 -8.35 -13.10
CA GLY A 10 -17.29 -7.87 -12.73
C GLY A 10 -16.37 -9.01 -12.31
N GLU A 11 -16.86 -9.91 -11.45
CA GLU A 11 -16.09 -11.07 -11.00
C GLU A 11 -15.72 -12.00 -12.17
N ALA A 12 -16.65 -12.27 -13.08
CA ALA A 12 -16.40 -13.08 -14.27
C ALA A 12 -15.31 -12.47 -15.16
N ALA A 13 -15.36 -11.14 -15.37
CA ALA A 13 -14.35 -10.43 -16.15
C ALA A 13 -12.96 -10.47 -15.50
N VAL A 14 -12.89 -10.33 -14.17
CA VAL A 14 -11.61 -10.44 -13.44
C VAL A 14 -11.06 -11.87 -13.51
N ARG A 15 -11.91 -12.90 -13.36
CA ARG A 15 -11.49 -14.30 -13.51
C ARG A 15 -11.04 -14.63 -14.94
N GLU A 16 -11.63 -14.00 -15.95
CA GLU A 16 -11.17 -14.11 -17.33
C GLU A 16 -9.81 -13.44 -17.55
N ALA A 17 -9.60 -12.24 -17.00
CA ALA A 17 -8.30 -11.57 -17.03
C ALA A 17 -7.18 -12.43 -16.39
N ILE A 18 -7.47 -13.10 -15.27
CA ILE A 18 -6.53 -14.03 -14.63
C ILE A 18 -6.10 -15.13 -15.61
N LYS A 19 -7.02 -15.73 -16.37
CA LYS A 19 -6.69 -16.77 -17.36
C LYS A 19 -5.74 -16.22 -18.43
N TYR A 20 -6.01 -15.02 -18.95
CA TYR A 20 -5.15 -14.41 -19.96
C TYR A 20 -3.75 -14.08 -19.42
N HIS A 21 -3.64 -13.57 -18.19
CA HIS A 21 -2.34 -13.30 -17.60
C HIS A 21 -1.56 -14.58 -17.26
N GLN A 22 -2.23 -15.68 -16.87
CA GLN A 22 -1.61 -16.99 -16.72
C GLN A 22 -1.10 -17.55 -18.06
N GLN A 23 -1.84 -17.36 -19.16
CA GLN A 23 -1.37 -17.74 -20.49
C GLN A 23 -0.16 -16.88 -20.92
N HIS A 24 -0.19 -15.58 -20.65
CA HIS A 24 0.92 -14.67 -20.92
C HIS A 24 2.21 -15.13 -20.22
N LEU A 25 2.14 -15.61 -18.97
CA LEU A 25 3.30 -16.14 -18.25
C LEU A 25 4.03 -17.27 -18.98
N ASN A 26 3.34 -18.07 -19.80
CA ASN A 26 3.94 -19.20 -20.51
C ASN A 26 4.83 -18.77 -21.67
N ILE A 27 4.56 -17.61 -22.27
CA ILE A 27 5.28 -17.10 -23.45
C ILE A 27 6.12 -15.85 -23.15
N ALA A 28 5.93 -15.25 -21.97
CA ALA A 28 6.59 -14.02 -21.57
C ALA A 28 8.09 -14.20 -21.29
N ASP A 29 8.85 -13.20 -21.73
CA ASP A 29 10.22 -12.96 -21.30
C ASP A 29 10.27 -12.40 -19.86
N VAL A 30 11.46 -12.04 -19.38
CA VAL A 30 11.64 -11.60 -17.99
C VAL A 30 10.81 -10.34 -17.66
N PRO A 31 10.83 -9.25 -18.46
CA PRO A 31 9.94 -8.11 -18.26
C PRO A 31 8.45 -8.46 -18.38
N GLY A 32 8.06 -9.28 -19.35
CA GLY A 32 6.67 -9.71 -19.50
C GLY A 32 6.17 -10.50 -18.29
N ARG A 33 7.03 -11.31 -17.66
CA ARG A 33 6.70 -12.06 -16.44
C ARG A 33 6.49 -11.13 -15.24
N PHE A 34 7.30 -10.09 -15.10
CA PHE A 34 7.05 -9.05 -14.10
C PHE A 34 5.64 -8.46 -14.25
N ILE A 35 5.31 -8.00 -15.46
CA ILE A 35 4.01 -7.39 -15.76
C ILE A 35 2.86 -8.37 -15.49
N ALA A 36 2.99 -9.62 -15.94
CA ALA A 36 1.96 -10.63 -15.76
C ALA A 36 1.71 -10.93 -14.27
N HIS A 37 2.77 -11.07 -13.47
CA HIS A 37 2.65 -11.28 -12.02
C HIS A 37 2.04 -10.06 -11.31
N SER A 38 2.45 -8.83 -11.65
CA SER A 38 1.83 -7.62 -11.09
C SER A 38 0.32 -7.55 -11.38
N ASN A 39 -0.08 -7.84 -12.61
CA ASN A 39 -1.49 -7.81 -13.01
C ASN A 39 -2.30 -8.96 -12.39
N LEU A 40 -1.73 -10.15 -12.27
CA LEU A 40 -2.36 -11.25 -11.54
C LEU A 40 -2.57 -10.88 -10.07
N GLY A 41 -1.58 -10.26 -9.44
CA GLY A 41 -1.70 -9.78 -8.07
C GLY A 41 -2.87 -8.81 -7.90
N LEU A 42 -2.97 -7.80 -8.78
CA LEU A 42 -4.10 -6.85 -8.78
C LEU A 42 -5.45 -7.54 -9.01
N ALA A 43 -5.51 -8.51 -9.94
CA ALA A 43 -6.75 -9.24 -10.22
C ALA A 43 -7.21 -10.07 -9.01
N TYR A 44 -6.29 -10.76 -8.33
CA TYR A 44 -6.62 -11.48 -7.10
C TYR A 44 -7.04 -10.54 -5.96
N GLN A 45 -6.42 -9.36 -5.84
CA GLN A 45 -6.88 -8.34 -4.88
C GLN A 45 -8.32 -7.91 -5.16
N ALA A 46 -8.69 -7.72 -6.43
CA ALA A 46 -10.05 -7.35 -6.81
C ALA A 46 -11.09 -8.44 -6.49
N LEU A 47 -10.67 -9.71 -6.39
CA LEU A 47 -11.50 -10.83 -5.95
C LEU A 47 -11.50 -11.05 -4.43
N GLY A 48 -10.71 -10.28 -3.67
CA GLY A 48 -10.49 -10.51 -2.23
C GLY A 48 -9.60 -11.73 -1.93
N GLU A 49 -8.96 -12.30 -2.94
CA GLU A 49 -8.07 -13.47 -2.86
C GLU A 49 -6.64 -13.02 -2.41
N THR A 50 -6.52 -12.56 -1.16
CA THR A 50 -5.32 -11.86 -0.63
C THR A 50 -4.05 -12.71 -0.62
N GLU A 51 -4.14 -14.00 -0.32
CA GLU A 51 -2.99 -14.92 -0.31
C GLU A 51 -2.42 -15.11 -1.72
N GLN A 52 -3.29 -15.34 -2.70
CA GLN A 52 -2.88 -15.47 -4.10
C GLN A 52 -2.30 -14.15 -4.61
N ALA A 53 -2.93 -13.02 -4.28
CA ALA A 53 -2.40 -11.71 -4.62
C ALA A 53 -0.99 -11.48 -4.07
N THR A 54 -0.77 -11.84 -2.80
CA THR A 54 0.54 -11.78 -2.15
C THR A 54 1.58 -12.59 -2.92
N GLY A 55 1.28 -13.86 -3.20
CA GLY A 55 2.20 -14.73 -3.93
C GLY A 55 2.58 -14.18 -5.31
N GLN A 56 1.63 -13.57 -6.03
CA GLN A 56 1.91 -12.96 -7.33
C GLN A 56 2.77 -11.71 -7.21
N HIS A 57 2.49 -10.82 -6.25
CA HIS A 57 3.31 -9.62 -6.04
C HIS A 57 4.72 -9.96 -5.55
N GLU A 58 4.90 -11.04 -4.78
CA GLU A 58 6.22 -11.56 -4.42
C GLU A 58 7.01 -12.06 -5.64
N GLN A 59 6.34 -12.72 -6.59
CA GLN A 59 7.00 -13.09 -7.86
C GLN A 59 7.38 -11.86 -8.67
N ALA A 60 6.48 -10.86 -8.77
CA ALA A 60 6.80 -9.59 -9.43
C ALA A 60 8.03 -8.92 -8.80
N LEU A 61 8.12 -8.87 -7.47
CA LEU A 61 9.30 -8.36 -6.78
C LEU A 61 10.58 -9.12 -7.15
N ARG A 62 10.53 -10.46 -7.19
CA ARG A 62 11.69 -11.28 -7.61
C ARG A 62 12.15 -10.96 -9.03
N TYR A 63 11.23 -10.79 -9.96
CA TYR A 63 11.57 -10.42 -11.34
C TYR A 63 12.13 -8.99 -11.42
N ALA A 64 11.56 -8.04 -10.67
CA ALA A 64 12.09 -6.68 -10.62
C ALA A 64 13.54 -6.62 -10.13
N ILE A 65 13.84 -7.37 -9.05
CA ILE A 65 15.21 -7.51 -8.52
C ILE A 65 16.12 -8.17 -9.56
N ARG A 66 15.67 -9.23 -10.23
CA ARG A 66 16.46 -9.91 -11.28
C ARG A 66 16.80 -8.98 -12.45
N MET A 67 15.92 -8.04 -12.77
CA MET A 67 16.14 -7.02 -13.81
C MET A 67 16.94 -5.81 -13.30
N SER A 68 17.29 -5.76 -12.02
CA SER A 68 17.85 -4.56 -11.36
C SER A 68 16.97 -3.32 -11.57
N SER A 69 15.65 -3.51 -11.70
CA SER A 69 14.70 -2.44 -11.95
C SER A 69 14.22 -1.84 -10.63
N LEU A 70 14.84 -0.72 -10.24
CA LEU A 70 14.45 0.01 -9.03
C LEU A 70 13.00 0.48 -9.07
N ALA A 71 12.50 0.88 -10.25
CA ALA A 71 11.11 1.29 -10.44
C ALA A 71 10.16 0.09 -10.29
N GLY A 72 10.51 -1.06 -10.87
CA GLY A 72 9.73 -2.30 -10.71
C GLY A 72 9.73 -2.80 -9.26
N GLU A 73 10.85 -2.66 -8.57
CA GLU A 73 10.98 -3.03 -7.15
C GLU A 73 10.09 -2.13 -6.29
N SER A 74 10.12 -0.81 -6.54
CA SER A 74 9.26 0.17 -5.86
C SER A 74 7.78 -0.16 -6.03
N LEU A 75 7.36 -0.48 -7.26
CA LEU A 75 5.97 -0.83 -7.57
C LEU A 75 5.55 -2.15 -6.89
N ALA A 76 6.38 -3.18 -6.95
CA ALA A 76 6.07 -4.46 -6.30
C ALA A 76 5.99 -4.31 -4.76
N CYS A 77 6.90 -3.53 -4.16
CA CYS A 77 6.84 -3.18 -2.75
C CYS A 77 5.57 -2.40 -2.38
N ALA A 78 5.11 -1.48 -3.24
CA ALA A 78 3.86 -0.75 -3.04
C ALA A 78 2.65 -1.69 -2.94
N HIS A 79 2.56 -2.65 -3.86
CA HIS A 79 1.46 -3.61 -3.89
C HIS A 79 1.52 -4.60 -2.72
N LEU A 80 2.72 -5.08 -2.37
CA LEU A 80 2.91 -5.95 -1.20
C LEU A 80 2.56 -5.23 0.11
N GLY A 81 3.01 -3.99 0.27
CA GLY A 81 2.66 -3.15 1.42
C GLY A 81 1.15 -3.01 1.57
N GLN A 82 0.44 -2.76 0.47
CA GLN A 82 -1.00 -2.62 0.47
C GLN A 82 -1.73 -3.93 0.80
N VAL A 83 -1.33 -5.06 0.20
CA VAL A 83 -2.04 -6.34 0.39
C VAL A 83 -1.80 -6.95 1.76
N LYS A 84 -0.60 -6.73 2.34
CA LYS A 84 -0.23 -7.27 3.65
C LYS A 84 -0.64 -6.36 4.81
N LYS A 85 -1.11 -5.13 4.56
CA LYS A 85 -1.41 -4.13 5.59
C LYS A 85 -2.21 -4.67 6.78
N GLU A 86 -3.24 -5.46 6.53
CA GLU A 86 -4.12 -5.99 7.58
C GLU A 86 -3.67 -7.34 8.15
N ALA A 87 -3.03 -8.18 7.32
CA ALA A 87 -2.66 -9.54 7.69
C ALA A 87 -1.26 -9.64 8.33
N ASP A 88 -0.34 -8.77 7.93
CA ASP A 88 1.06 -8.73 8.36
C ASP A 88 1.61 -7.30 8.25
N ALA A 89 1.28 -6.49 9.26
CA ALA A 89 1.68 -5.10 9.35
C ALA A 89 3.22 -4.94 9.37
N THR A 90 3.96 -5.91 9.90
CA THR A 90 5.42 -5.90 9.95
C THR A 90 6.02 -5.98 8.55
N THR A 91 5.59 -6.95 7.75
CA THR A 91 6.04 -7.05 6.36
C THR A 91 5.54 -5.85 5.54
N ALA A 92 4.32 -5.37 5.78
CA ALA A 92 3.80 -4.18 5.11
C ALA A 92 4.65 -2.93 5.39
N LYS A 93 5.08 -2.72 6.64
CA LYS A 93 5.99 -1.64 7.05
C LYS A 93 7.32 -1.76 6.32
N ALA A 94 7.94 -2.94 6.34
CA ALA A 94 9.21 -3.18 5.65
C ALA A 94 9.13 -2.93 4.13
N CYS A 95 8.07 -3.39 3.45
CA CYS A 95 7.86 -3.12 2.03
C CYS A 95 7.67 -1.61 1.76
N THR A 96 6.92 -0.91 2.61
CA THR A 96 6.65 0.51 2.44
C THR A 96 7.89 1.37 2.72
N GLU A 97 8.71 1.02 3.71
CA GLU A 97 10.01 1.66 3.97
C GLU A 97 10.97 1.46 2.80
N ARG A 98 11.00 0.25 2.23
CA ARG A 98 11.78 -0.02 1.02
C ARG A 98 11.30 0.82 -0.16
N ARG A 99 9.98 0.91 -0.38
CA ARG A 99 9.39 1.80 -1.39
C ARG A 99 9.82 3.25 -1.16
N LEU A 100 9.76 3.76 0.06
CA LEU A 100 10.17 5.13 0.40
C LEU A 100 11.64 5.38 0.06
N GLN A 101 12.52 4.42 0.39
CA GLN A 101 13.94 4.50 0.05
C GLN A 101 14.14 4.56 -1.47
N LEU A 102 13.46 3.68 -2.22
CA LEU A 102 13.52 3.65 -3.68
C LEU A 102 12.98 4.94 -4.30
N ALA A 103 11.87 5.46 -3.79
CA ALA A 103 11.28 6.72 -4.26
C ALA A 103 12.23 7.92 -4.03
N ARG A 104 13.02 7.91 -2.95
CA ARG A 104 14.11 8.88 -2.74
C ARG A 104 15.20 8.76 -3.81
N THR A 105 15.67 7.54 -4.08
CA THR A 105 16.68 7.27 -5.11
C THR A 105 16.20 7.64 -6.53
N LEU A 106 14.94 7.37 -6.84
CA LEU A 106 14.33 7.62 -8.14
C LEU A 106 13.85 9.07 -8.31
N HIS A 107 13.98 9.91 -7.28
CA HIS A 107 13.39 11.25 -7.24
C HIS A 107 11.87 11.26 -7.49
N ASP A 108 11.18 10.17 -7.15
CA ASP A 108 9.74 10.02 -7.27
C ASP A 108 9.04 10.69 -6.07
N THR A 109 8.63 11.95 -6.24
CA THR A 109 7.98 12.73 -5.19
C THR A 109 6.59 12.20 -4.85
N SER A 110 5.83 11.72 -5.84
CA SER A 110 4.51 11.13 -5.63
C SER A 110 4.62 9.83 -4.81
N GLY A 111 5.52 8.92 -5.19
CA GLY A 111 5.77 7.69 -4.46
C GLY A 111 6.27 7.88 -3.04
N LYS A 112 7.00 8.99 -2.74
CA LYS A 112 7.34 9.37 -1.35
C LYS A 112 6.09 9.72 -0.55
N GLY A 113 5.20 10.53 -1.12
CA GLY A 113 3.95 10.96 -0.48
C GLY A 113 3.09 9.75 -0.12
N ASP A 114 2.86 8.87 -1.08
CA ASP A 114 2.13 7.61 -0.88
C ASP A 114 2.76 6.74 0.22
N ALA A 115 4.07 6.58 0.20
CA ALA A 115 4.77 5.75 1.17
C ALA A 115 4.66 6.34 2.59
N TYR A 116 4.74 7.67 2.74
CA TYR A 116 4.50 8.32 4.03
C TYR A 116 3.06 8.14 4.53
N LEU A 117 2.06 8.26 3.65
CA LEU A 117 0.67 8.01 4.01
C LEU A 117 0.45 6.56 4.49
N GLN A 118 1.05 5.60 3.79
CA GLN A 118 0.96 4.18 4.15
C GLN A 118 1.67 3.87 5.48
N LEU A 119 2.88 4.40 5.70
CA LEU A 119 3.60 4.25 6.97
C LEU A 119 2.85 4.91 8.14
N GLY A 120 2.28 6.09 7.92
CA GLY A 120 1.44 6.76 8.92
C GLY A 120 0.23 5.90 9.28
N SER A 121 -0.41 5.27 8.30
CA SER A 121 -1.55 4.38 8.54
C SER A 121 -1.17 3.11 9.29
N LEU A 122 -0.01 2.52 9.00
CA LEU A 122 0.49 1.33 9.71
C LEU A 122 0.84 1.66 11.15
N ALA A 123 1.51 2.79 11.38
CA ALA A 123 1.83 3.29 12.72
C ALA A 123 0.56 3.61 13.53
N LEU A 124 -0.45 4.23 12.89
CA LEU A 124 -1.76 4.49 13.51
C LEU A 124 -2.44 3.18 13.96
N GLN A 125 -2.42 2.15 13.11
CA GLN A 125 -2.96 0.82 13.47
C GLN A 125 -2.20 0.18 14.64
N GLY A 126 -0.88 0.39 14.69
CA GLY A 126 -0.03 -0.06 15.80
C GLY A 126 -0.13 0.78 17.08
N ARG A 127 -0.94 1.86 17.09
CA ARG A 127 -0.99 2.88 18.16
C ARG A 127 0.37 3.54 18.42
N GLU A 128 1.24 3.56 17.40
CA GLU A 128 2.52 4.26 17.40
C GLU A 128 2.27 5.75 17.05
N TRP A 129 1.58 6.48 17.93
CA TRP A 129 1.05 7.81 17.61
C TRP A 129 2.11 8.82 17.17
N GLY A 130 3.28 8.81 17.82
CA GLY A 130 4.40 9.69 17.47
C GLY A 130 4.91 9.45 16.04
N ASP A 131 5.08 8.19 15.68
CA ASP A 131 5.51 7.79 14.33
C ASP A 131 4.42 8.09 13.30
N ALA A 132 3.16 7.80 13.62
CA ALA A 132 2.02 8.08 12.75
C ALA A 132 1.94 9.58 12.41
N ARG A 133 2.01 10.43 13.43
CA ARG A 133 2.04 11.90 13.27
C ARG A 133 3.22 12.33 12.42
N HIS A 134 4.42 11.83 12.72
CA HIS A 134 5.63 12.16 11.96
C HIS A 134 5.44 11.86 10.47
N TYR A 135 4.98 10.66 10.13
CA TYR A 135 4.78 10.25 8.74
C TYR A 135 3.70 11.08 8.04
N TYR A 136 2.57 11.36 8.68
CA TYR A 136 1.54 12.21 8.08
C TYR A 136 2.02 13.65 7.87
N GLU A 137 2.82 14.21 8.77
CA GLU A 137 3.44 15.54 8.56
C GLU A 137 4.42 15.54 7.37
N GLN A 138 5.19 14.45 7.16
CA GLN A 138 6.02 14.32 5.95
C GLN A 138 5.15 14.22 4.69
N ALA A 139 4.06 13.47 4.72
CA ALA A 139 3.12 13.38 3.61
C ALA A 139 2.51 14.74 3.25
N MET A 140 2.15 15.55 4.26
CA MET A 140 1.66 16.93 4.05
C MET A 140 2.69 17.79 3.32
N ARG A 141 3.97 17.75 3.73
CA ARG A 141 5.03 18.54 3.07
C ARG A 141 5.21 18.13 1.60
N VAL A 142 5.13 16.83 1.31
CA VAL A 142 5.25 16.30 -0.05
C VAL A 142 4.02 16.67 -0.91
N ALA A 143 2.83 16.65 -0.33
CA ALA A 143 1.60 17.03 -1.01
C ALA A 143 1.59 18.53 -1.35
N ASP A 144 2.01 19.37 -0.40
CA ASP A 144 2.13 20.83 -0.58
C ASP A 144 3.11 21.18 -1.72
N GLN A 145 4.28 20.52 -1.76
CA GLN A 145 5.27 20.67 -2.85
C GLN A 145 4.72 20.33 -4.24
N GLN A 146 3.77 19.40 -4.31
CA GLN A 146 3.14 18.96 -5.56
C GLN A 146 1.84 19.70 -5.88
N SER A 147 1.39 20.61 -5.00
CA SER A 147 0.04 21.19 -5.06
C SER A 147 -1.06 20.13 -5.11
N ASP A 148 -0.84 18.96 -4.48
CA ASP A 148 -1.83 17.89 -4.34
C ASP A 148 -2.71 18.14 -3.12
N GLN A 149 -3.84 18.82 -3.39
CA GLN A 149 -4.79 19.16 -2.35
C GLN A 149 -5.44 17.93 -1.70
N THR A 150 -5.61 16.84 -2.45
CA THR A 150 -6.30 15.64 -1.96
C THR A 150 -5.45 14.94 -0.90
N SER A 151 -4.17 14.70 -1.22
CA SER A 151 -3.24 14.07 -0.29
C SER A 151 -2.97 14.97 0.92
N LEU A 152 -2.93 16.29 0.72
CA LEU A 152 -2.76 17.26 1.81
C LEU A 152 -3.92 17.20 2.81
N ASP A 153 -5.16 17.20 2.33
CA ASP A 153 -6.35 17.15 3.19
C ASP A 153 -6.49 15.79 3.90
N LEU A 154 -6.15 14.69 3.21
CA LEU A 154 -6.11 13.36 3.83
C LEU A 154 -5.09 13.29 4.97
N ALA A 155 -3.87 13.80 4.74
CA ALA A 155 -2.82 13.80 5.75
C ALA A 155 -3.17 14.70 6.94
N ARG A 156 -3.76 15.87 6.70
CA ARG A 156 -4.27 16.77 7.77
C ARG A 156 -5.34 16.11 8.63
N CYS A 157 -6.32 15.47 7.99
CA CYS A 157 -7.36 14.74 8.69
C CYS A 157 -6.75 13.64 9.57
N SER A 158 -5.77 12.92 9.03
CA SER A 158 -5.09 11.84 9.73
C SER A 158 -4.26 12.33 10.92
N VAL A 159 -3.59 13.48 10.82
CA VAL A 159 -2.94 14.13 11.98
C VAL A 159 -3.97 14.47 13.06
N GLY A 160 -5.13 15.01 12.70
CA GLY A 160 -6.20 15.29 13.67
C GLY A 160 -6.70 14.02 14.39
N VAL A 161 -6.80 12.90 13.68
CA VAL A 161 -7.14 11.59 14.26
C VAL A 161 -6.06 11.12 15.23
N VAL A 162 -4.78 11.24 14.87
CA VAL A 162 -3.66 10.87 15.75
C VAL A 162 -3.69 11.71 17.02
N ASP A 163 -3.82 13.03 16.89
CA ASP A 163 -3.82 13.97 18.02
C ASP A 163 -4.99 13.72 18.98
N GLY A 164 -6.17 13.42 18.43
CA GLY A 164 -7.33 13.04 19.24
C GLY A 164 -7.10 11.75 20.03
N ASN A 165 -6.49 10.72 19.40
CA ASN A 165 -6.16 9.47 20.09
C ASN A 165 -5.12 9.68 21.20
N MET A 166 -4.08 10.48 20.96
CA MET A 166 -3.08 10.81 21.98
C MET A 166 -3.71 11.49 23.19
N GLN A 167 -4.51 12.54 22.97
CA GLN A 167 -5.19 13.26 24.05
C GLN A 167 -6.15 12.37 24.83
N PHE A 168 -6.85 11.46 24.14
CA PHE A 168 -7.73 10.51 24.78
C PHE A 168 -6.97 9.51 25.66
N GLU A 169 -5.84 8.99 25.21
CA GLU A 169 -4.98 8.10 26.02
C GLU A 169 -4.37 8.81 27.23
N ASP A 170 -3.92 10.04 27.07
CA ASP A 170 -3.42 10.86 28.17
C ASP A 170 -4.52 11.09 29.22
N PHE A 171 -5.74 11.38 28.77
CA PHE A 171 -6.90 11.52 29.62
C PHE A 171 -7.19 10.23 30.41
N LEU A 172 -7.25 9.07 29.73
CA LEU A 172 -7.48 7.78 30.39
C LEU A 172 -6.38 7.46 31.42
N SER A 173 -5.12 7.73 31.07
CA SER A 173 -3.98 7.52 31.97
C SER A 173 -4.08 8.40 33.22
N SER A 174 -4.56 9.64 33.07
CA SER A 174 -4.79 10.55 34.19
C SER A 174 -5.92 10.09 35.14
N LEU A 175 -6.90 9.33 34.64
CA LEU A 175 -7.95 8.74 35.46
C LEU A 175 -7.45 7.51 36.22
N SER A 176 -6.60 6.69 35.59
CA SER A 176 -6.02 5.51 36.22
C SER A 176 -5.02 5.84 37.33
N ASN A 177 -4.32 6.97 37.25
CA ASN A 177 -3.36 7.41 38.26
C ASN A 177 -4.00 8.11 39.48
N LYS A 178 -5.33 8.23 39.52
CA LYS A 178 -6.09 8.85 40.63
C LYS A 178 -6.77 7.82 41.56
N GLN A 179 -6.43 6.54 41.44
CA GLN A 179 -6.78 5.47 42.39
C GLN A 179 -5.54 5.00 43.14
#